data_AF-A0A7X0R3W4-F1
#
_entry.id   AF-A0A7X0R3W4-F1
#
_cell.length_a   1.000
_cell.length_b   1.000
_cell.length_c   1.000
_cell.angle_alpha   90.00
_cell.angle_beta   90.00
_cell.angle_gamma   90.00
#
_symmetry.space_group_name_H-M   'P 1'
#
loop_
_entity.id
_entity.type
_entity.pdbx_description
1 polymer ?
#
loop_
_entity_poly.entity_id
_entity_poly.type
_entity_poly.pdbx_seq_one_letter_code
_entity_poly.pdbx_strand_id
1 'polypeptide(L)'
;MKKLLLLMLCGIMFSAAYAQPDTVRVTGKHINTKHLKPGTRQYLVTISNPKNPKVLTQSLWNRDVRFEQVQGRERMVIRQNWIGADTLSNRTIESVMEKDFTPIFHTSTSARGTAAFNFYPDKITAADTARTNPWRNFVMPVPEPTYNWELDLEFFESLPLKPNTVFLINFYHPGSKTGPQYYAYKVTGSEKLPTINNQTIDCWLLRIDYSPENYGIFWITKKSHEVLKMEEKFNGITRYKVKLGTIAGKYI
;
A
#
# COMPACT_ATOMS: atom_id res chain seq x y z
N MET A 1 -52.87 7.98 34.14
CA MET A 1 -52.72 8.10 32.67
C MET A 1 -51.62 9.09 32.23
N LYS A 2 -51.24 10.11 33.02
CA LYS A 2 -50.18 11.08 32.63
C LYS A 2 -48.71 10.59 32.78
N LYS A 3 -48.46 9.48 33.47
CA LYS A 3 -47.09 8.94 33.67
C LYS A 3 -46.63 7.96 32.57
N LEU A 4 -47.53 7.48 31.72
CA LEU A 4 -47.18 6.55 30.63
C LEU A 4 -46.75 7.28 29.34
N LEU A 5 -47.12 8.54 29.19
CA LEU A 5 -46.79 9.35 28.00
C LEU A 5 -45.32 9.84 28.00
N LEU A 6 -44.66 9.87 29.17
CA LEU A 6 -43.28 10.34 29.29
C LEU A 6 -42.24 9.27 28.92
N LEU A 7 -42.60 7.98 29.02
CA LEU A 7 -41.74 6.86 28.61
C LEU A 7 -41.73 6.64 27.09
N MET A 8 -42.76 7.10 26.37
CA MET A 8 -42.84 6.95 24.91
C MET A 8 -42.05 8.03 24.16
N LEU A 9 -41.68 9.14 24.82
CA LEU A 9 -40.92 10.25 24.21
C LEU A 9 -39.39 10.11 24.32
N CYS A 10 -38.87 9.19 25.15
CA CYS A 10 -37.43 8.91 25.24
C CYS A 10 -36.92 7.87 24.22
N GLY A 11 -37.81 7.26 23.43
CA GLY A 11 -37.45 6.15 22.53
C GLY A 11 -36.96 6.51 21.13
N ILE A 12 -36.95 7.80 20.73
CA ILE A 12 -36.83 8.19 19.31
C ILE A 12 -35.46 8.80 18.93
N MET A 13 -34.53 9.05 19.86
CA MET A 13 -33.27 9.75 19.53
C MET A 13 -31.99 8.92 19.76
N PHE A 14 -31.96 7.70 19.24
CA PHE A 14 -30.70 7.01 18.91
C PHE A 14 -30.73 6.52 17.47
N SER A 15 -31.14 7.37 16.54
CA SER A 15 -30.67 7.24 15.16
C SER A 15 -29.18 7.52 15.19
N ALA A 16 -28.35 6.47 15.18
CA ALA A 16 -26.93 6.62 14.91
C ALA A 16 -26.83 7.35 13.57
N ALA A 17 -26.56 8.65 13.60
CA ALA A 17 -26.31 9.43 12.40
C ALA A 17 -25.06 8.81 11.77
N TYR A 18 -25.24 7.99 10.74
CA TYR A 18 -24.15 7.54 9.90
C TYR A 18 -23.62 8.77 9.19
N ALA A 19 -22.63 9.41 9.81
CA ALA A 19 -21.95 10.56 9.23
C ALA A 19 -21.46 10.14 7.85
N GLN A 20 -21.75 10.96 6.84
CA GLN A 20 -21.24 10.72 5.49
C GLN A 20 -19.71 10.61 5.56
N PRO A 21 -19.11 9.59 4.93
CA PRO A 21 -17.67 9.42 4.95
C PRO A 21 -17.00 10.65 4.32
N ASP A 22 -15.99 11.19 5.00
CA ASP A 22 -15.16 12.27 4.46
C ASP A 22 -14.34 11.71 3.30
N THR A 23 -14.63 12.17 2.08
CA THR A 23 -13.97 11.67 0.88
C THR A 23 -12.88 12.63 0.44
N VAL A 24 -11.63 12.20 0.55
CA VAL A 24 -10.43 12.97 0.24
C VAL A 24 -9.86 12.51 -1.09
N ARG A 25 -9.85 13.39 -2.10
CA ARG A 25 -9.08 13.18 -3.33
C ARG A 25 -7.60 13.46 -3.03
N VAL A 26 -6.81 12.40 -2.95
CA VAL A 26 -5.42 12.49 -2.51
C VAL A 26 -4.57 13.17 -3.57
N THR A 27 -3.76 14.11 -3.10
CA THR A 27 -2.80 14.94 -3.83
C THR A 27 -1.61 15.17 -2.89
N GLY A 28 -0.47 15.67 -3.40
CA GLY A 28 0.75 15.84 -2.60
C GLY A 28 0.55 16.60 -1.27
N LYS A 29 -0.42 17.52 -1.20
CA LYS A 29 -0.75 18.27 0.02
C LYS A 29 -1.23 17.42 1.21
N HIS A 30 -1.69 16.19 0.96
CA HIS A 30 -2.17 15.29 2.00
C HIS A 30 -1.08 14.33 2.49
N ILE A 31 0.06 14.28 1.80
CA ILE A 31 1.14 13.35 2.10
C ILE A 31 1.96 13.90 3.27
N ASN A 32 2.00 13.15 4.37
CA ASN A 32 2.81 13.48 5.54
C ASN A 32 3.97 12.50 5.70
N THR A 33 5.09 12.78 5.06
CA THR A 33 6.29 11.93 5.12
C THR A 33 7.05 11.97 6.44
N LYS A 34 6.64 12.79 7.42
CA LYS A 34 7.22 12.74 8.77
C LYS A 34 7.02 11.39 9.45
N HIS A 35 6.00 10.65 9.04
CA HIS A 35 5.73 9.29 9.51
C HIS A 35 6.64 8.24 8.86
N LEU A 36 7.22 8.54 7.70
CA LEU A 36 8.11 7.63 6.99
C LEU A 36 9.51 7.66 7.58
N LYS A 37 9.83 6.60 8.31
CA LYS A 37 11.18 6.39 8.85
C LYS A 37 12.07 5.75 7.80
N PRO A 38 13.28 6.30 7.55
CA PRO A 38 14.30 5.63 6.76
C PRO A 38 14.69 4.29 7.39
N GLY A 39 15.11 3.36 6.54
CA GLY A 39 15.59 2.05 6.94
C GLY A 39 14.75 0.89 6.39
N THR A 40 15.17 -0.31 6.77
CA THR A 40 14.65 -1.55 6.22
C THR A 40 13.49 -2.09 7.06
N ARG A 41 12.38 -2.38 6.40
CA ARG A 41 11.26 -3.18 6.90
C ARG A 41 11.29 -4.54 6.19
N GLN A 42 10.94 -5.61 6.89
CA GLN A 42 10.84 -6.94 6.30
C GLN A 42 9.47 -7.53 6.60
N TYR A 43 8.86 -8.15 5.60
CA TYR A 43 7.57 -8.80 5.71
C TYR A 43 7.70 -10.27 5.34
N LEU A 44 7.04 -11.15 6.10
CA LEU A 44 6.70 -12.48 5.62
C LEU A 44 5.46 -12.36 4.75
N VAL A 45 5.56 -12.83 3.51
CA VAL A 45 4.43 -12.88 2.58
C VAL A 45 4.05 -14.33 2.33
N THR A 46 2.79 -14.67 2.62
CA THR A 46 2.23 -16.01 2.39
C THR A 46 1.06 -15.90 1.42
N ILE A 47 0.92 -16.88 0.53
CA ILE A 47 -0.27 -17.04 -0.30
C ILE A 47 -0.85 -18.43 -0.02
N SER A 48 -2.14 -18.51 0.25
CA SER A 48 -2.84 -19.78 0.49
C SER A 48 -4.14 -19.86 -0.28
N ASN A 49 -4.63 -21.10 -0.48
CA ASN A 49 -5.97 -21.34 -0.98
C ASN A 49 -6.92 -21.51 0.23
N PRO A 50 -7.93 -20.65 0.42
CA PRO A 50 -8.85 -20.78 1.55
C PRO A 50 -9.67 -22.08 1.52
N LYS A 51 -9.88 -22.70 0.34
CA LYS A 51 -10.59 -23.99 0.21
C LYS A 51 -9.70 -25.20 0.52
N ASN A 52 -8.39 -25.03 0.49
CA ASN A 52 -7.42 -26.05 0.85
C ASN A 52 -6.22 -25.33 1.50
N PRO A 53 -6.19 -25.19 2.84
CA PRO A 53 -5.38 -24.21 3.57
C PRO A 53 -3.86 -24.44 3.54
N LYS A 54 -3.37 -25.21 2.57
CA LYS A 54 -1.96 -25.33 2.26
C LYS A 54 -1.42 -23.97 1.78
N VAL A 55 -0.28 -23.59 2.32
CA VAL A 55 0.47 -22.43 1.83
C VAL A 55 1.03 -22.79 0.46
N LEU A 56 0.62 -22.02 -0.55
CA LEU A 56 1.04 -22.18 -1.94
C LEU A 56 2.44 -21.60 -2.14
N THR A 57 2.69 -20.42 -1.57
CA THR A 57 3.99 -19.75 -1.67
C THR A 57 4.32 -18.97 -0.39
N GLN A 58 5.61 -18.81 -0.14
CA GLN A 58 6.18 -18.01 0.93
C GLN A 58 7.36 -17.20 0.40
N SER A 59 7.47 -15.95 0.84
CA SER A 59 8.63 -15.11 0.54
C SER A 59 8.90 -14.12 1.66
N LEU A 60 10.17 -13.74 1.81
CA LEU A 60 10.56 -12.54 2.53
C LEU A 60 10.51 -11.36 1.57
N TRP A 61 9.92 -10.27 2.02
CA TRP A 61 9.84 -9.02 1.27
C TRP A 61 10.49 -7.90 2.05
N ASN A 62 11.68 -7.51 1.62
CA ASN A 62 12.43 -6.37 2.16
C ASN A 62 11.98 -5.09 1.47
N ARG A 63 11.82 -4.04 2.26
CA ARG A 63 11.53 -2.67 1.78
C ARG A 63 12.45 -1.70 2.52
N ASP A 64 13.37 -1.09 1.80
CA ASP A 64 14.33 -0.12 2.33
C ASP A 64 13.98 1.28 1.83
N VAL A 65 13.70 2.18 2.77
CA VAL A 65 13.34 3.58 2.50
C VAL A 65 14.54 4.46 2.80
N ARG A 66 14.95 5.30 1.84
CA ARG A 66 16.07 6.23 1.96
C ARG A 66 15.73 7.59 1.39
N PHE A 67 16.44 8.62 1.87
CA PHE A 67 16.47 9.95 1.28
C PHE A 67 17.90 10.19 0.79
N GLU A 68 18.08 10.26 -0.53
CA GLU A 68 19.38 10.20 -1.19
C GLU A 68 19.54 11.35 -2.19
N GLN A 69 20.77 11.77 -2.46
CA GLN A 69 21.05 12.74 -3.53
C GLN A 69 21.00 12.05 -4.89
N VAL A 70 19.96 12.34 -5.67
CA VAL A 70 19.76 11.81 -7.02
C VAL A 70 19.65 12.99 -7.99
N GLN A 71 20.55 13.06 -8.97
CA GLN A 71 20.61 14.17 -9.93
C GLN A 71 20.71 15.56 -9.25
N GLY A 72 21.48 15.65 -8.16
CA GLY A 72 21.70 16.89 -7.41
C GLY A 72 20.53 17.36 -6.55
N ARG A 73 19.49 16.53 -6.34
CA ARG A 73 18.38 16.81 -5.43
C ARG A 73 18.20 15.67 -4.44
N GLU A 74 17.84 16.00 -3.21
CA GLU A 74 17.42 15.00 -2.23
C GLU A 74 16.07 14.41 -2.66
N ARG A 75 16.03 13.10 -2.90
CA ARG A 75 14.85 12.35 -3.34
C ARG A 75 14.59 11.15 -2.44
N MET A 76 13.33 10.73 -2.37
CA MET A 76 12.96 9.50 -1.71
C MET A 76 13.25 8.32 -2.64
N VAL A 77 13.98 7.33 -2.14
CA VAL A 77 14.33 6.11 -2.85
C VAL A 77 13.82 4.93 -2.05
N ILE A 78 13.01 4.08 -2.69
CA ILE A 78 12.48 2.85 -2.08
C ILE A 78 13.00 1.67 -2.88
N ARG A 79 13.76 0.81 -2.19
CA ARG A 79 14.28 -0.44 -2.75
C ARG A 79 13.52 -1.61 -2.14
N GLN A 80 13.16 -2.58 -2.97
CA GLN A 80 12.49 -3.79 -2.53
C GLN A 80 13.25 -5.00 -3.00
N ASN A 81 13.26 -6.04 -2.16
CA ASN A 81 13.79 -7.35 -2.53
C ASN A 81 12.82 -8.44 -2.07
N TRP A 82 12.26 -9.15 -3.04
CA TRP A 82 11.46 -10.35 -2.84
C TRP A 82 12.37 -11.56 -2.89
N ILE A 83 12.29 -12.39 -1.86
CA ILE A 83 13.11 -13.60 -1.71
C ILE A 83 12.20 -14.77 -1.41
N GLY A 84 12.03 -15.64 -2.39
CA GLY A 84 11.35 -16.91 -2.17
C GLY A 84 12.34 -18.06 -1.97
N ALA A 85 11.81 -19.27 -1.97
CA ALA A 85 12.61 -20.49 -1.82
C ALA A 85 13.46 -20.83 -3.06
N ASP A 86 13.14 -20.24 -4.22
CA ASP A 86 13.86 -20.41 -5.47
C ASP A 86 14.17 -19.05 -6.10
N THR A 87 15.36 -18.92 -6.67
CA THR A 87 15.84 -17.76 -7.43
C THR A 87 14.86 -17.27 -8.51
N LEU A 88 14.07 -18.15 -9.13
CA LEU A 88 13.06 -17.75 -10.12
C LEU A 88 11.94 -16.88 -9.53
N SER A 89 11.72 -16.96 -8.22
CA SER A 89 10.75 -16.14 -7.49
C SER A 89 11.32 -14.84 -6.94
N ASN A 90 12.63 -14.61 -7.10
CA ASN A 90 13.27 -13.40 -6.61
C ASN A 90 12.94 -12.21 -7.53
N ARG A 91 12.73 -11.05 -6.90
CA ARG A 91 12.45 -9.80 -7.61
C ARG A 91 13.07 -8.63 -6.86
N THR A 92 13.88 -7.83 -7.54
CA THR A 92 14.38 -6.55 -7.02
C THR A 92 13.63 -5.40 -7.68
N ILE A 93 13.34 -4.38 -6.90
CA ILE A 93 12.59 -3.20 -7.35
C ILE A 93 13.31 -1.97 -6.80
N GLU A 94 13.50 -0.95 -7.63
CA GLU A 94 13.92 0.37 -7.17
C GLU A 94 12.93 1.41 -7.68
N SER A 95 12.57 2.35 -6.83
CA SER A 95 11.73 3.49 -7.22
C SER A 95 12.31 4.77 -6.67
N VAL A 96 12.32 5.81 -7.50
CA VAL A 96 12.74 7.16 -7.15
C VAL A 96 11.54 8.09 -7.29
N MET A 97 11.33 8.93 -6.29
CA MET A 97 10.20 9.87 -6.24
C MET A 97 10.54 11.14 -5.46
N GLU A 98 9.74 12.16 -5.67
CA GLU A 98 9.73 13.34 -4.80
C GLU A 98 9.17 12.99 -3.41
N LYS A 99 9.34 13.91 -2.45
CA LYS A 99 8.87 13.71 -1.06
C LYS A 99 7.35 13.53 -0.95
N ASP A 100 6.57 13.93 -1.94
CA ASP A 100 5.12 13.76 -1.97
C ASP A 100 4.66 12.50 -2.74
N PHE A 101 5.57 11.55 -2.95
CA PHE A 101 5.39 10.34 -3.77
C PHE A 101 5.21 10.58 -5.27
N THR A 102 5.39 11.79 -5.80
CA THR A 102 5.41 12.00 -7.26
C THR A 102 6.50 11.12 -7.88
N PRO A 103 6.15 10.10 -8.67
CA PRO A 103 7.11 9.14 -9.19
C PRO A 103 7.98 9.77 -10.26
N ILE A 104 9.24 9.36 -10.32
CA ILE A 104 10.21 9.83 -11.33
C ILE A 104 10.73 8.63 -12.13
N PHE A 105 11.07 7.55 -11.42
CA PHE A 105 11.69 6.37 -12.02
C PHE A 105 11.28 5.11 -11.26
N HIS A 106 11.13 4.01 -11.99
CA HIS A 106 10.84 2.69 -11.42
C HIS A 106 11.55 1.59 -12.21
N THR A 107 12.15 0.64 -11.51
CA THR A 107 12.66 -0.61 -12.07
C THR A 107 12.09 -1.81 -11.35
N SER A 108 11.98 -2.91 -12.08
CA SER A 108 11.62 -4.21 -11.57
C SER A 108 12.41 -5.29 -12.32
N THR A 109 13.34 -5.93 -11.63
CA THR A 109 14.15 -7.03 -12.16
C THR A 109 13.69 -8.36 -11.59
N SER A 110 13.55 -9.35 -12.45
CA SER A 110 13.23 -10.74 -12.11
C SER A 110 13.98 -11.68 -13.04
N ALA A 111 13.77 -13.00 -12.90
CA ALA A 111 14.29 -13.98 -13.87
C ALA A 111 13.83 -13.72 -15.32
N ARG A 112 12.78 -12.92 -15.54
CA ARG A 112 12.28 -12.53 -16.87
C ARG A 112 12.98 -11.30 -17.45
N GLY A 113 13.95 -10.72 -16.73
CA GLY A 113 14.66 -9.50 -17.11
C GLY A 113 14.24 -8.27 -16.30
N THR A 114 14.72 -7.11 -16.74
CA THR A 114 14.53 -5.82 -16.08
C THR A 114 13.54 -4.95 -16.85
N ALA A 115 12.39 -4.66 -16.25
CA ALA A 115 11.51 -3.59 -16.69
C ALA A 115 11.93 -2.28 -16.04
N ALA A 116 11.97 -1.19 -16.81
CA ALA A 116 12.34 0.14 -16.34
C ALA A 116 11.43 1.21 -16.95
N PHE A 117 11.01 2.19 -16.17
CA PHE A 117 10.02 3.20 -16.56
C PHE A 117 10.41 4.59 -16.05
N ASN A 118 10.27 5.59 -16.91
CA ASN A 118 10.37 7.01 -16.57
C ASN A 118 8.97 7.60 -16.42
N PHE A 119 8.76 8.38 -15.38
CA PHE A 119 7.50 9.08 -15.12
C PHE A 119 7.68 10.56 -15.44
N TYR A 120 6.76 11.07 -16.25
CA TYR A 120 6.63 12.48 -16.59
C TYR A 120 5.24 12.97 -16.16
N PRO A 121 5.01 14.30 -16.10
CA PRO A 121 3.71 14.84 -15.71
C PRO A 121 2.54 14.37 -16.58
N ASP A 122 2.79 14.11 -17.87
CA ASP A 122 1.78 13.82 -18.90
C ASP A 122 1.81 12.37 -19.42
N LYS A 123 2.85 11.59 -19.06
CA LYS A 123 3.03 10.22 -19.56
C LYS A 123 4.02 9.41 -18.74
N ILE A 124 3.99 8.10 -18.94
CA ILE A 124 5.00 7.15 -18.49
C ILE A 124 5.58 6.48 -19.72
N THR A 125 6.91 6.41 -19.82
CA THR A 125 7.58 5.73 -20.93
C THR A 125 8.47 4.63 -20.40
N ALA A 126 8.84 3.67 -21.25
CA ALA A 126 9.97 2.83 -20.96
C ALA A 126 11.24 3.69 -20.79
N ALA A 127 12.09 3.28 -19.85
CA ALA A 127 13.43 3.82 -19.70
C ALA A 127 14.43 2.98 -20.51
N ASP A 128 15.46 3.65 -21.00
CA ASP A 128 16.60 3.09 -21.74
C ASP A 128 17.74 2.62 -20.83
N THR A 129 17.63 2.86 -19.52
CA THR A 129 18.63 2.47 -18.51
C THR A 129 18.83 0.95 -18.38
N ALA A 130 17.88 0.15 -18.86
CA ALA A 130 18.00 -1.30 -18.93
C ALA A 130 18.34 -1.77 -20.36
N ARG A 131 19.53 -2.35 -20.54
CA ARG A 131 20.08 -2.82 -21.84
C ARG A 131 19.08 -3.67 -22.65
N THR A 132 18.22 -4.43 -21.99
CA THR A 132 17.15 -5.24 -22.61
C THR A 132 15.82 -5.03 -21.90
N ASN A 133 15.30 -3.80 -21.90
CA ASN A 133 13.96 -3.52 -21.38
C ASN A 133 12.89 -4.21 -22.26
N PRO A 134 12.10 -5.18 -21.74
CA PRO A 134 11.06 -5.84 -22.53
C PRO A 134 9.94 -4.86 -22.95
N TRP A 135 9.89 -3.69 -22.33
CA TRP A 135 8.90 -2.64 -22.57
C TRP A 135 9.39 -1.52 -23.46
N ARG A 136 10.51 -1.63 -24.19
CA ARG A 136 11.18 -0.52 -24.92
C ARG A 136 10.30 0.47 -25.72
N ASN A 137 9.12 0.05 -26.21
CA ASN A 137 8.18 0.91 -26.97
C ASN A 137 6.96 1.36 -26.14
N PHE A 138 6.99 1.16 -24.83
CA PHE A 138 5.87 1.44 -23.93
C PHE A 138 5.71 2.94 -23.73
N VAL A 139 4.47 3.40 -23.91
CA VAL A 139 4.02 4.74 -23.59
C VAL A 139 2.62 4.63 -22.99
N MET A 140 2.41 5.24 -21.83
CA MET A 140 1.12 5.36 -21.17
C MET A 140 0.81 6.83 -20.94
N PRO A 141 -0.22 7.39 -21.58
CA PRO A 141 -0.70 8.73 -21.27
C PRO A 141 -1.17 8.84 -19.82
N VAL A 142 -0.83 9.96 -19.18
CA VAL A 142 -1.20 10.28 -17.80
C VAL A 142 -1.90 11.65 -17.82
N PRO A 143 -3.24 11.70 -17.99
CA PRO A 143 -3.96 12.97 -18.10
C PRO A 143 -4.03 13.74 -16.77
N GLU A 144 -3.78 13.05 -15.65
CA GLU A 144 -3.74 13.62 -14.31
C GLU A 144 -2.63 12.94 -13.49
N PRO A 145 -1.99 13.64 -12.52
CA PRO A 145 -0.95 13.06 -11.69
C PRO A 145 -1.34 11.71 -11.07
N THR A 146 -0.44 10.74 -11.16
CA THR A 146 -0.63 9.38 -10.66
C THR A 146 0.54 8.95 -9.77
N TYR A 147 0.25 8.09 -8.80
CA TYR A 147 1.25 7.50 -7.92
C TYR A 147 1.56 6.07 -8.34
N ASN A 148 2.76 5.59 -7.98
CA ASN A 148 3.16 4.21 -8.26
C ASN A 148 2.54 3.23 -7.25
N TRP A 149 1.70 2.32 -7.73
CA TRP A 149 0.99 1.37 -6.88
C TRP A 149 1.90 0.34 -6.18
N GLU A 150 3.11 0.09 -6.70
CA GLU A 150 4.10 -0.80 -6.06
C GLU A 150 4.66 -0.25 -4.73
N LEU A 151 4.31 1.00 -4.40
CA LEU A 151 4.74 1.74 -3.20
C LEU A 151 3.58 1.95 -2.20
N ASP A 152 2.53 1.14 -2.32
CA ASP A 152 1.29 1.23 -1.53
C ASP A 152 1.55 1.31 -0.03
N LEU A 153 2.42 0.45 0.52
CA LEU A 153 2.65 0.40 1.96
C LEU A 153 3.14 1.74 2.51
N GLU A 154 4.27 2.26 2.00
CA GLU A 154 4.82 3.55 2.44
C GLU A 154 3.88 4.70 2.12
N PHE A 155 3.16 4.64 0.99
CA PHE A 155 2.16 5.64 0.67
C PHE A 155 1.08 5.71 1.77
N PHE A 156 0.57 4.57 2.23
CA PHE A 156 -0.44 4.53 3.31
C PHE A 156 0.10 5.00 4.65
N GLU A 157 1.39 4.78 4.97
CA GLU A 157 2.01 5.32 6.18
C GLU A 157 1.98 6.86 6.20
N SER A 158 1.94 7.49 5.02
CA SER A 158 1.93 8.95 4.87
C SER A 158 0.54 9.59 4.93
N LEU A 159 -0.54 8.79 4.89
CA LEU A 159 -1.91 9.31 4.85
C LEU A 159 -2.34 9.88 6.21
N PRO A 160 -3.19 10.92 6.21
CA PRO A 160 -3.77 11.49 7.43
C PRO A 160 -4.95 10.63 7.90
N LEU A 161 -4.66 9.38 8.29
CA LEU A 161 -5.67 8.38 8.66
C LEU A 161 -6.50 8.84 9.86
N LYS A 162 -7.83 8.79 9.69
CA LYS A 162 -8.81 9.07 10.75
C LYS A 162 -10.09 8.26 10.49
N PRO A 163 -10.96 8.07 11.50
CA PRO A 163 -12.19 7.30 11.32
C PRO A 163 -13.06 7.85 10.18
N ASN A 164 -13.83 6.96 9.54
CA ASN A 164 -14.84 7.32 8.55
C ASN A 164 -14.33 8.20 7.39
N THR A 165 -13.10 7.96 6.93
CA THR A 165 -12.49 8.67 5.79
C THR A 165 -12.29 7.72 4.62
N VAL A 166 -12.55 8.20 3.41
CA VAL A 166 -12.28 7.53 2.13
C VAL A 166 -11.22 8.32 1.39
N PHE A 167 -10.12 7.68 1.04
CA PHE A 167 -9.04 8.25 0.24
C PHE A 167 -9.19 7.77 -1.20
N LEU A 168 -9.47 8.70 -2.11
CA LEU A 168 -9.42 8.45 -3.55
C LEU A 168 -8.00 8.70 -4.04
N ILE A 169 -7.31 7.65 -4.45
CA ILE A 169 -5.90 7.71 -4.87
C ILE A 169 -5.79 7.30 -6.33
N ASN A 170 -5.24 8.16 -7.18
CA ASN A 170 -4.94 7.82 -8.56
C ASN A 170 -3.66 6.98 -8.59
N PHE A 171 -3.80 5.66 -8.68
CA PHE A 171 -2.66 4.75 -8.76
C PHE A 171 -2.50 4.20 -10.17
N TYR A 172 -1.25 3.88 -10.50
CA TYR A 172 -0.89 3.12 -11.68
C TYR A 172 0.15 2.06 -11.33
N HIS A 173 -0.05 0.85 -11.86
CA HIS A 173 0.95 -0.21 -11.80
C HIS A 173 1.85 -0.13 -13.04
N PRO A 174 3.17 0.09 -12.91
CA PRO A 174 4.06 0.30 -14.06
C PRO A 174 4.06 -0.88 -15.03
N GLY A 175 3.77 -0.62 -16.32
CA GLY A 175 3.63 -1.66 -17.34
C GLY A 175 2.25 -2.32 -17.40
N SER A 176 1.28 -1.88 -16.58
CA SER A 176 -0.11 -2.30 -16.73
C SER A 176 -0.71 -1.82 -18.06
N LYS A 177 -1.55 -2.68 -18.67
CA LYS A 177 -2.37 -2.32 -19.85
C LYS A 177 -3.51 -1.37 -19.49
N THR A 178 -4.05 -1.49 -18.27
CA THR A 178 -5.06 -0.57 -17.76
C THR A 178 -4.35 0.67 -17.24
N GLY A 179 -4.73 1.84 -17.74
CA GLY A 179 -4.14 3.12 -17.36
C GLY A 179 -4.40 3.51 -15.90
N PRO A 180 -3.86 4.67 -15.46
CA PRO A 180 -4.09 5.20 -14.13
C PRO A 180 -5.59 5.30 -13.80
N GLN A 181 -5.96 4.95 -12.58
CA GLN A 181 -7.34 5.07 -12.12
C GLN A 181 -7.42 5.38 -10.63
N TYR A 182 -8.55 5.97 -10.23
CA TYR A 182 -8.84 6.22 -8.83
C TYR A 182 -9.30 4.96 -8.12
N TYR A 183 -8.60 4.64 -7.02
CA TYR A 183 -8.97 3.58 -6.09
C TYR A 183 -9.43 4.19 -4.78
N ALA A 184 -10.52 3.67 -4.23
CA ALA A 184 -11.09 4.11 -2.97
C ALA A 184 -10.58 3.26 -1.81
N TYR A 185 -9.78 3.86 -0.93
CA TYR A 185 -9.30 3.25 0.30
C TYR A 185 -10.03 3.84 1.50
N LYS A 186 -10.81 3.03 2.21
CA LYS A 186 -11.66 3.47 3.33
C LYS A 186 -11.07 3.06 4.66
N VAL A 187 -11.02 3.99 5.62
CA VAL A 187 -10.79 3.64 7.02
C VAL A 187 -12.08 3.05 7.60
N THR A 188 -12.12 1.72 7.71
CA THR A 188 -13.32 0.97 8.10
C THR A 188 -13.43 0.74 9.61
N GLY A 189 -12.34 0.94 10.34
CA GLY A 189 -12.36 0.77 11.79
C GLY A 189 -10.98 0.83 12.43
N SER A 190 -10.88 0.21 13.60
CA SER A 190 -9.63 0.03 14.31
C SER A 190 -9.58 -1.35 14.95
N GLU A 191 -8.37 -1.87 15.12
CA GLU A 191 -8.13 -3.16 15.75
C GLU A 191 -6.86 -3.10 16.59
N LYS A 192 -6.86 -3.79 17.73
CA LYS A 192 -5.67 -3.98 18.57
C LYS A 192 -4.98 -5.29 18.18
N LEU A 193 -3.81 -5.19 17.55
CA LEU A 193 -3.01 -6.37 17.21
C LEU A 193 -2.19 -6.83 18.42
N PRO A 194 -2.19 -8.13 18.76
CA PRO A 194 -1.32 -8.66 19.80
C PRO A 194 0.14 -8.66 19.33
N THR A 195 1.04 -8.61 20.30
CA THR A 195 2.49 -8.67 20.09
C THR A 195 3.09 -9.81 20.90
N ILE A 196 4.35 -10.16 20.62
CA ILE A 196 5.03 -11.31 21.25
C ILE A 196 5.18 -11.19 22.78
N ASN A 197 5.14 -9.99 23.34
CA ASN A 197 5.24 -9.73 24.78
C ASN A 197 3.87 -9.51 25.44
N ASN A 198 2.78 -10.00 24.81
CA ASN A 198 1.40 -9.83 25.26
C ASN A 198 0.91 -8.37 25.34
N GLN A 199 1.64 -7.41 24.76
CA GLN A 199 1.13 -6.06 24.56
C GLN A 199 0.26 -6.00 23.31
N THR A 200 -0.47 -4.88 23.15
CA THR A 200 -1.27 -4.63 21.95
C THR A 200 -0.86 -3.36 21.26
N ILE A 201 -0.98 -3.34 19.92
CA ILE A 201 -0.76 -2.17 19.08
C ILE A 201 -2.08 -1.77 18.44
N ASP A 202 -2.56 -0.56 18.73
CA ASP A 202 -3.76 -0.01 18.12
C ASP A 202 -3.48 0.40 16.66
N CYS A 203 -4.30 -0.11 15.75
CA CYS A 203 -4.17 0.07 14.31
C CYS A 203 -5.46 0.63 13.71
N TRP A 204 -5.33 1.46 12.68
CA TRP A 204 -6.36 1.71 11.70
C TRP A 204 -6.53 0.50 10.78
N LEU A 205 -7.77 0.24 10.34
CA LEU A 205 -8.08 -0.68 9.26
C LEU A 205 -8.35 0.12 7.99
N LEU A 206 -7.39 0.16 7.08
CA LEU A 206 -7.57 0.75 5.76
C LEU A 206 -7.96 -0.36 4.78
N ARG A 207 -9.10 -0.23 4.10
CA ARG A 207 -9.66 -1.25 3.22
C ARG A 207 -9.84 -0.72 1.79
N ILE A 208 -9.52 -1.57 0.82
CA ILE A 208 -9.90 -1.39 -0.59
C ILE A 208 -10.79 -2.56 -1.02
N ASP A 209 -11.83 -2.26 -1.78
CA ASP A 209 -12.71 -3.26 -2.39
C ASP A 209 -12.57 -3.19 -3.92
N TYR A 210 -12.03 -4.25 -4.53
CA TYR A 210 -11.95 -4.39 -5.99
C TYR A 210 -13.26 -4.95 -6.57
N SER A 211 -13.88 -5.86 -5.82
CA SER A 211 -15.22 -6.41 -6.02
C SER A 211 -15.73 -6.99 -4.69
N PRO A 212 -16.98 -7.47 -4.57
CA PRO A 212 -17.48 -8.03 -3.31
C PRO A 212 -16.60 -9.16 -2.72
N GLU A 213 -15.99 -9.97 -3.59
CA GLU A 213 -15.15 -11.11 -3.20
C GLU A 213 -13.64 -10.82 -3.22
N ASN A 214 -13.23 -9.67 -3.78
CA ASN A 214 -11.83 -9.30 -3.92
C ASN A 214 -11.56 -7.98 -3.19
N TYR A 215 -10.77 -8.01 -2.13
CA TYR A 215 -10.50 -6.86 -1.29
C TYR A 215 -9.13 -6.95 -0.62
N GLY A 216 -8.62 -5.82 -0.14
CA GLY A 216 -7.43 -5.72 0.70
C GLY A 216 -7.71 -4.98 2.00
N ILE A 217 -7.13 -5.42 3.12
CA ILE A 217 -7.17 -4.74 4.42
C ILE A 217 -5.73 -4.55 4.89
N PHE A 218 -5.42 -3.34 5.34
CA PHE A 218 -4.11 -2.94 5.85
C PHE A 218 -4.26 -2.47 7.30
N TRP A 219 -3.47 -3.07 8.19
CA TRP A 219 -3.39 -2.67 9.59
C TRP A 219 -2.24 -1.68 9.75
N ILE A 220 -2.60 -0.42 9.98
CA ILE A 220 -1.64 0.70 10.05
C ILE A 220 -1.62 1.23 11.47
N THR A 221 -0.48 1.20 12.15
CA THR A 221 -0.43 1.61 13.55
C THR A 221 -0.87 3.07 13.72
N LYS A 222 -1.66 3.38 14.75
CA LYS A 222 -2.04 4.77 15.02
C LYS A 222 -0.87 5.63 15.50
N LYS A 223 0.13 5.00 16.14
CA LYS A 223 1.26 5.71 16.77
C LYS A 223 2.39 6.01 15.78
N SER A 224 2.89 5.00 15.05
CA SER A 224 4.02 5.16 14.14
C SER A 224 3.60 5.22 12.67
N HIS A 225 2.32 5.01 12.36
CA HIS A 225 1.77 4.92 11.01
C HIS A 225 2.36 3.79 10.16
N GLU A 226 3.08 2.85 10.76
CA GLU A 226 3.65 1.74 10.00
C GLU A 226 2.59 0.69 9.64
N VAL A 227 2.68 0.12 8.44
CA VAL A 227 1.85 -1.04 8.07
C VAL A 227 2.41 -2.30 8.73
N LEU A 228 1.67 -2.91 9.64
CA LEU A 228 2.09 -4.13 10.35
C LEU A 228 1.61 -5.41 9.68
N LYS A 229 0.42 -5.36 9.09
CA LYS A 229 -0.22 -6.53 8.48
C LYS A 229 -1.02 -6.08 7.27
N MET A 230 -1.08 -6.95 6.28
CA MET A 230 -2.03 -6.87 5.18
C MET A 230 -2.67 -8.24 4.98
N GLU A 231 -3.96 -8.24 4.71
CA GLU A 231 -4.71 -9.38 4.18
C GLU A 231 -5.31 -8.95 2.84
N GLU A 232 -5.22 -9.81 1.85
CA GLU A 232 -5.85 -9.59 0.56
C GLU A 232 -6.49 -10.86 0.04
N LYS A 233 -7.72 -10.75 -0.44
CA LYS A 233 -8.40 -11.79 -1.19
C LYS A 233 -8.46 -11.35 -2.65
N PHE A 234 -7.95 -12.21 -3.52
CA PHE A 234 -8.04 -11.98 -4.96
C PHE A 234 -8.02 -13.33 -5.69
N ASN A 235 -8.83 -13.48 -6.73
CA ASN A 235 -8.83 -14.68 -7.60
C ASN A 235 -8.93 -16.01 -6.82
N GLY A 236 -9.69 -16.03 -5.72
CA GLY A 236 -9.89 -17.22 -4.90
C GLY A 236 -8.68 -17.64 -4.06
N ILE A 237 -7.64 -16.81 -3.95
CA ILE A 237 -6.51 -17.00 -3.02
C ILE A 237 -6.50 -15.89 -1.96
N THR A 238 -5.86 -16.18 -0.84
CA THR A 238 -5.61 -15.20 0.22
C THR A 238 -4.11 -14.96 0.31
N ARG A 239 -3.71 -13.69 0.27
CA ARG A 239 -2.34 -13.25 0.52
C ARG A 239 -2.28 -12.52 1.86
N TYR A 240 -1.30 -12.88 2.67
CA TYR A 240 -0.95 -12.12 3.87
C TYR A 240 0.43 -11.51 3.71
N LYS A 241 0.61 -10.32 4.24
CA LYS A 241 1.93 -9.72 4.49
C LYS A 241 1.98 -9.38 5.97
N VAL A 242 2.96 -9.90 6.71
CA VAL A 242 3.12 -9.64 8.14
C VAL A 242 4.51 -9.09 8.39
N LYS A 243 4.58 -7.87 8.95
CA LYS A 243 5.86 -7.24 9.28
C LYS A 243 6.55 -8.05 10.37
N LEU A 244 7.82 -8.35 10.16
CA LEU A 244 8.64 -9.02 11.15
C LEU A 244 9.14 -8.03 12.19
N GLY A 245 9.15 -8.45 13.46
CA GLY A 245 9.64 -7.62 14.58
C GLY A 245 11.15 -7.40 14.57
N THR A 246 11.88 -8.24 13.83
CA THR A 246 13.30 -8.09 13.51
C THR A 246 13.52 -8.54 12.08
N ILE A 247 14.61 -8.10 11.46
CA ILE A 247 15.06 -8.66 10.19
C ILE A 247 15.57 -10.09 10.42
N ALA A 248 15.06 -11.05 9.67
CA ALA A 248 15.53 -12.44 9.66
C ALA A 248 16.90 -12.57 8.99
N GLY A 249 17.22 -11.66 8.06
CA GLY A 249 18.51 -11.58 7.39
C GLY A 249 18.61 -10.32 6.55
N LYS A 250 19.85 -9.91 6.24
CA LYS A 250 20.13 -8.79 5.34
C LYS A 250 20.19 -9.33 3.92
N TYR A 251 19.18 -9.02 3.14
CA TYR A 251 19.13 -9.41 1.74
C TYR A 251 18.76 -8.19 0.89
N ILE A 252 19.66 -7.21 0.94
CA ILE A 252 19.58 -5.93 0.22
C ILE A 252 20.85 -5.83 -0.59
#